data_AF-A0A7C5B1W6-F1
#
_entry.id   AF-A0A7C5B1W6-F1
#
_cell.length_a   1.000
_cell.length_b   1.000
_cell.length_c   1.000
_cell.angle_alpha   90.00
_cell.angle_beta   90.00
_cell.angle_gamma   90.00
#
_symmetry.space_group_name_H-M   'P 1'
#
loop_
_entity.id
_entity.type
_entity.pdbx_description
1 polymer ?
#
loop_
_entity_poly.entity_id
_entity_poly.type
_entity_poly.pdbx_seq_one_letter_code
_entity_poly.pdbx_strand_id
1 'polypeptide(L)'
;MFIFGIRRAVAALLVGTAVLLADGEALCGSITIAGNGPELRTIEQLARSFEKRHLGSYVQIRWDFSSQPLELVKSGEADVAVTGHIDTGLTATPIGWDGIAVVVDFTNPVKAVTRQEVGAIFTRVVTRWSQLGGPDIEIHPIDRPSNQHIRQSFEEVLGIVGQVPESTRVIQSDQRAISTVAGDVSSITYASLGVVLDAVTYGVGVTVLMIDQIDAAEQTVKDGRYPLRRPVLLLKRKETNLAADAFAEFALSPEGQAIVDKIFVPYVPPEKEDSSAGAGSQRRQ
;
A
#
# COMPACT_ATOMS: atom_id res chain seq x y z
N MET A 1 -87.20 -17.38 23.58
CA MET A 1 -86.58 -18.53 22.90
C MET A 1 -85.54 -18.00 21.93
N PHE A 2 -84.33 -18.57 21.94
CA PHE A 2 -83.09 -18.21 21.20
C PHE A 2 -82.34 -16.96 21.70
N ILE A 3 -81.18 -17.01 22.39
CA ILE A 3 -79.86 -17.68 22.24
C ILE A 3 -78.81 -16.78 21.53
N PHE A 4 -77.80 -16.40 22.34
CA PHE A 4 -76.36 -16.13 22.07
C PHE A 4 -75.90 -15.01 21.13
N GLY A 5 -74.86 -14.28 21.59
CA GLY A 5 -73.89 -13.65 20.69
C GLY A 5 -73.05 -12.52 21.27
N ILE A 6 -72.34 -12.70 22.40
CA ILE A 6 -71.27 -11.77 22.79
C ILE A 6 -70.06 -12.05 21.89
N ARG A 7 -69.71 -11.11 21.01
CA ARG A 7 -68.41 -11.07 20.34
C ARG A 7 -67.66 -9.80 20.75
N ARG A 8 -66.63 -10.01 21.57
CA ARG A 8 -65.57 -9.04 21.87
C ARG A 8 -64.77 -8.78 20.58
N ALA A 9 -64.67 -7.53 20.16
CA ALA A 9 -63.67 -7.08 19.20
C ALA A 9 -62.57 -6.35 19.98
N VAL A 10 -61.42 -7.00 20.15
CA VAL A 10 -60.19 -6.36 20.60
C VAL A 10 -59.48 -5.86 19.35
N ALA A 11 -59.50 -4.55 19.13
CA ALA A 11 -58.68 -3.91 18.11
C ALA A 11 -57.26 -3.74 18.65
N ALA A 12 -56.35 -4.61 18.26
CA ALA A 12 -54.92 -4.44 18.49
C ALA A 12 -54.37 -3.43 17.47
N LEU A 13 -53.98 -2.25 17.95
CA LEU A 13 -53.31 -1.23 17.15
C LEU A 13 -51.82 -1.61 17.01
N LEU A 14 -51.47 -2.27 15.91
CA LEU A 14 -50.07 -2.49 15.52
C LEU A 14 -49.49 -1.17 14.98
N VAL A 15 -48.73 -0.47 15.82
CA VAL A 15 -47.85 0.62 15.36
C VAL A 15 -46.68 -0.04 14.64
N GLY A 16 -46.78 -0.11 13.31
CA GLY A 16 -45.67 -0.53 12.46
C GLY A 16 -44.61 0.56 12.43
N THR A 17 -43.49 0.35 13.12
CA THR A 17 -42.25 1.07 12.84
C THR A 17 -41.79 0.68 11.44
N ALA A 18 -41.97 1.59 10.49
CA ALA A 18 -41.33 1.49 9.18
C ALA A 18 -39.82 1.58 9.40
N VAL A 19 -39.14 0.43 9.32
CA VAL A 19 -37.69 0.40 9.12
C VAL A 19 -37.47 0.96 7.71
N LEU A 20 -36.85 2.14 7.64
CA LEU A 20 -36.26 2.62 6.39
C LEU A 20 -35.18 1.61 6.00
N LEU A 21 -35.51 0.68 5.11
CA LEU A 21 -34.51 -0.06 4.36
C LEU A 21 -33.91 0.96 3.41
N ALA A 22 -32.68 1.39 3.70
CA ALA A 22 -31.87 2.02 2.67
C ALA A 22 -31.70 0.97 1.56
N ASP A 23 -32.20 1.28 0.37
CA ASP A 23 -31.96 0.51 -0.85
C ASP A 23 -30.46 0.53 -1.17
N GLY A 24 -29.69 -0.31 -0.48
CA GLY A 24 -28.40 -0.76 -0.96
C GLY A 24 -28.68 -1.89 -1.92
N GLU A 25 -28.60 -1.64 -3.23
CA GLU A 25 -28.46 -2.74 -4.19
C GLU A 25 -27.35 -3.66 -3.67
N ALA A 26 -27.70 -4.92 -3.39
CA ALA A 26 -26.74 -5.91 -3.00
C ALA A 26 -25.77 -6.08 -4.17
N LEU A 27 -24.56 -5.54 -4.05
CA LEU A 27 -23.43 -5.87 -4.92
C LEU A 27 -23.19 -7.38 -4.79
N CYS A 28 -23.82 -8.14 -5.68
CA CYS A 28 -23.75 -9.59 -5.70
C CYS A 28 -22.69 -10.00 -6.71
N GLY A 29 -21.64 -10.68 -6.25
CA GLY A 29 -20.55 -11.11 -7.13
C GLY A 29 -19.23 -11.32 -6.39
N SER A 30 -18.29 -11.97 -7.08
CA SER A 30 -16.92 -12.13 -6.60
C SER A 30 -15.98 -11.16 -7.31
N ILE A 31 -15.05 -10.55 -6.58
CA ILE A 31 -13.91 -9.83 -7.16
C ILE A 31 -12.62 -10.60 -6.89
N THR A 32 -11.71 -10.62 -7.86
CA THR A 32 -10.38 -11.21 -7.71
C THR A 32 -9.34 -10.11 -7.64
N ILE A 33 -8.63 -10.03 -6.51
CA ILE A 33 -7.56 -9.06 -6.28
C ILE A 33 -6.22 -9.80 -6.29
N ALA A 34 -5.31 -9.38 -7.17
CA ALA A 34 -3.97 -9.95 -7.31
C ALA A 34 -2.89 -9.01 -6.77
N GLY A 35 -1.87 -9.57 -6.13
CA GLY A 35 -0.73 -8.84 -5.59
C GLY A 35 0.46 -9.74 -5.31
N ASN A 36 1.61 -9.15 -5.04
CA ASN A 36 2.85 -9.88 -4.74
C ASN A 36 3.76 -9.19 -3.70
N GLY A 37 3.27 -8.13 -3.05
CA GLY A 37 4.06 -7.25 -2.20
C GLY A 37 3.62 -7.20 -0.74
N PRO A 38 4.16 -6.26 0.04
CA PRO A 38 3.88 -6.08 1.48
C PRO A 38 2.42 -5.65 1.77
N GLU A 39 1.64 -5.32 0.75
CA GLU A 39 0.28 -4.81 0.88
C GLU A 39 -0.74 -5.88 1.31
N LEU A 40 -0.38 -7.17 1.31
CA LEU A 40 -1.28 -8.30 1.61
C LEU A 40 -2.09 -8.09 2.88
N ARG A 41 -1.43 -7.74 4.00
CA ARG A 41 -2.10 -7.56 5.31
C ARG A 41 -3.16 -6.46 5.26
N THR A 42 -2.92 -5.40 4.49
CA THR A 42 -3.85 -4.29 4.31
C THR A 42 -5.01 -4.71 3.42
N ILE A 43 -4.74 -5.38 2.30
CA ILE A 43 -5.76 -5.85 1.37
C ILE A 43 -6.68 -6.89 2.01
N GLU A 44 -6.15 -7.81 2.80
CA GLU A 44 -6.97 -8.77 3.56
C GLU A 44 -7.91 -8.08 4.57
N GLN A 45 -7.44 -7.02 5.23
CA GLN A 45 -8.28 -6.26 6.16
C GLN A 45 -9.34 -5.43 5.44
N LEU A 46 -8.99 -4.83 4.29
CA LEU A 46 -9.93 -4.14 3.42
C LEU A 46 -10.99 -5.11 2.90
N ALA A 47 -10.59 -6.26 2.37
CA ALA A 47 -11.48 -7.33 1.90
C ALA A 47 -12.48 -7.75 2.97
N ARG A 48 -12.00 -8.12 4.16
CA ARG A 48 -12.86 -8.54 5.28
C ARG A 48 -13.85 -7.46 5.71
N SER A 49 -13.48 -6.18 5.63
CA SER A 49 -14.34 -5.07 6.06
C SER A 49 -15.34 -4.70 4.95
N PHE A 50 -14.91 -4.77 3.70
CA PHE A 50 -15.75 -4.62 2.52
C PHE A 50 -16.87 -5.69 2.49
N GLU A 51 -16.54 -6.96 2.64
CA GLU A 51 -17.52 -8.06 2.64
C GLU A 51 -18.57 -7.93 3.76
N LYS A 52 -18.19 -7.38 4.91
CA LYS A 52 -19.13 -7.09 6.00
C LYS A 52 -20.11 -5.97 5.65
N ARG A 53 -19.68 -5.00 4.85
CA ARG A 53 -20.48 -3.83 4.46
C ARG A 53 -21.35 -4.10 3.23
N HIS A 54 -20.89 -4.98 2.34
CA HIS A 54 -21.51 -5.31 1.06
C HIS A 54 -21.97 -6.77 1.06
N LEU A 55 -23.10 -7.04 1.70
CA LEU A 55 -23.66 -8.39 1.79
C LEU A 55 -23.90 -8.96 0.38
N GLY A 56 -23.36 -10.16 0.13
CA GLY A 56 -23.42 -10.82 -1.18
C GLY A 56 -22.18 -10.60 -2.06
N SER A 57 -21.26 -9.74 -1.65
CA SER A 57 -19.92 -9.63 -2.26
C SER A 57 -18.93 -10.61 -1.63
N TYR A 58 -17.99 -11.12 -2.42
CA TYR A 58 -16.88 -11.94 -1.96
C TYR A 58 -15.56 -11.51 -2.63
N VAL A 59 -14.48 -11.43 -1.87
CA VAL A 59 -13.16 -11.01 -2.34
C VAL A 59 -12.21 -12.20 -2.35
N GLN A 60 -11.86 -12.65 -3.55
CA GLN A 60 -10.81 -13.63 -3.76
C GLN A 60 -9.46 -12.93 -3.83
N ILE A 61 -8.55 -13.28 -2.92
CA ILE A 61 -7.19 -12.73 -2.90
C ILE A 61 -6.24 -13.74 -3.53
N ARG A 62 -5.67 -13.38 -4.69
CA ARG A 62 -4.59 -14.13 -5.36
C ARG A 62 -3.26 -13.47 -5.04
N TRP A 63 -2.67 -13.85 -3.92
CA TRP A 63 -1.37 -13.33 -3.50
C TRP A 63 -0.29 -14.39 -3.60
N ASP A 64 0.65 -14.17 -4.51
CA ASP A 64 1.82 -15.02 -4.66
C ASP A 64 3.00 -14.16 -5.08
N PHE A 65 4.18 -14.44 -4.53
CA PHE A 65 5.35 -13.61 -4.80
C PHE A 65 5.91 -13.77 -6.23
N SER A 66 5.58 -14.84 -6.93
CA SER A 66 5.86 -15.02 -8.36
C SER A 66 4.78 -14.43 -9.28
N SER A 67 3.66 -13.96 -8.71
CA SER A 67 2.55 -13.36 -9.44
C SER A 67 2.99 -12.13 -10.23
N GLN A 68 2.31 -11.90 -11.36
CA GLN A 68 2.41 -10.70 -12.20
C GLN A 68 1.03 -10.02 -12.22
N PRO A 69 0.69 -9.21 -11.20
CA PRO A 69 -0.68 -8.72 -11.00
C PRO A 69 -1.23 -7.93 -12.19
N LEU A 70 -0.40 -7.11 -12.84
CA LEU A 70 -0.79 -6.33 -14.01
C LEU A 70 -1.22 -7.23 -15.18
N GLU A 71 -0.48 -8.32 -15.41
CA GLU A 71 -0.78 -9.25 -16.49
C GLU A 71 -2.05 -10.06 -16.20
N LEU A 72 -2.29 -10.43 -14.94
CA LEU A 72 -3.55 -11.08 -14.52
C LEU A 72 -4.76 -10.18 -14.74
N VAL A 73 -4.63 -8.87 -14.51
CA VAL A 73 -5.71 -7.91 -14.80
C VAL A 73 -5.90 -7.72 -16.31
N LYS A 74 -4.82 -7.66 -17.08
CA LYS A 74 -4.89 -7.55 -18.56
C LYS A 74 -5.49 -8.80 -19.20
N SER A 75 -5.18 -10.00 -18.69
CA SER A 75 -5.70 -11.27 -19.20
C SER A 75 -7.14 -11.57 -18.78
N GLY A 76 -7.67 -10.85 -17.78
CA GLY A 76 -9.02 -11.08 -17.25
C GLY A 76 -9.06 -12.09 -16.10
N GLU A 77 -7.92 -12.64 -15.68
CA GLU A 77 -7.83 -13.58 -14.55
C GLU A 77 -7.92 -12.91 -13.16
N ALA A 78 -7.73 -11.60 -13.11
CA ALA A 78 -7.99 -10.76 -11.95
C ALA A 78 -8.78 -9.51 -12.35
N ASP A 79 -9.50 -8.95 -11.37
CA ASP A 79 -10.26 -7.71 -11.52
C ASP A 79 -9.46 -6.50 -11.09
N VAL A 80 -8.63 -6.67 -10.05
CA VAL A 80 -7.80 -5.61 -9.47
C VAL A 80 -6.37 -6.12 -9.26
N ALA A 81 -5.39 -5.31 -9.62
CA ALA A 81 -3.98 -5.50 -9.31
C ALA A 81 -3.56 -4.51 -8.23
N VAL A 82 -2.81 -4.97 -7.24
CA VAL A 82 -2.19 -4.12 -6.22
C VAL A 82 -0.73 -3.92 -6.56
N THR A 83 -0.33 -2.67 -6.78
CA THR A 83 1.02 -2.33 -7.28
C THR A 83 1.47 -0.95 -6.80
N GLY A 84 2.78 -0.69 -6.92
CA GLY A 84 3.37 0.64 -6.76
C GLY A 84 3.61 1.40 -8.06
N HIS A 85 3.23 0.84 -9.21
CA HIS A 85 3.51 1.39 -10.54
C HIS A 85 2.23 1.62 -11.35
N ILE A 86 2.21 2.68 -12.15
CA ILE A 86 1.07 3.05 -13.01
C ILE A 86 1.18 2.33 -14.36
N ASP A 87 0.10 1.71 -14.82
CA ASP A 87 -0.02 1.20 -16.19
C ASP A 87 -1.03 2.09 -16.95
N THR A 88 -0.61 2.73 -18.04
CA THR A 88 -1.46 3.67 -18.82
C THR A 88 -2.62 2.97 -19.54
N GLY A 89 -2.55 1.65 -19.69
CA GLY A 89 -3.63 0.79 -20.18
C GLY A 89 -4.73 0.53 -19.14
N LEU A 90 -4.45 0.79 -17.86
CA LEU A 90 -5.36 0.51 -16.74
C LEU A 90 -5.81 1.80 -16.05
N THR A 91 -6.89 1.72 -15.27
CA THR A 91 -7.33 2.78 -14.38
C THR A 91 -6.69 2.56 -13.02
N ALA A 92 -5.90 3.53 -12.55
CA ALA A 92 -5.23 3.48 -11.25
C ALA A 92 -5.98 4.30 -10.21
N THR A 93 -6.25 3.69 -9.05
CA THR A 93 -6.80 4.36 -7.86
C THR A 93 -5.74 4.34 -6.74
N PRO A 94 -5.17 5.48 -6.36
CA PRO A 94 -4.24 5.55 -5.24
C PRO A 94 -5.00 5.41 -3.92
N ILE A 95 -4.59 4.46 -3.08
CA ILE A 95 -5.21 4.21 -1.77
C ILE A 95 -4.29 4.53 -0.60
N GLY A 96 -3.00 4.78 -0.85
CA GLY A 96 -2.04 5.22 0.16
C GLY A 96 -0.65 5.50 -0.43
N TRP A 97 0.31 5.76 0.45
CA TRP A 97 1.73 5.88 0.16
C TRP A 97 2.56 4.96 1.04
N ASP A 98 3.57 4.34 0.46
CA ASP A 98 4.55 3.51 1.15
C ASP A 98 5.92 4.18 1.07
N GLY A 99 6.61 4.27 2.21
CA GLY A 99 8.02 4.61 2.24
C GLY A 99 8.86 3.36 1.98
N ILE A 100 9.95 3.48 1.23
CA ILE A 100 10.92 2.41 1.08
C ILE A 100 12.07 2.73 2.04
N ALA A 101 12.09 2.03 3.17
CA ALA A 101 13.10 2.20 4.20
C ALA A 101 14.37 1.42 3.83
N VAL A 102 15.53 2.07 3.92
CA VAL A 102 16.83 1.40 3.80
C VAL A 102 17.31 1.02 5.19
N VAL A 103 17.66 -0.24 5.37
CA VAL A 103 17.84 -0.86 6.69
C VAL A 103 19.22 -1.50 6.78
N VAL A 104 19.89 -1.25 7.89
CA VAL A 104 21.18 -1.83 8.28
C VAL A 104 21.08 -2.46 9.66
N ASP A 105 22.06 -3.26 10.05
CA ASP A 105 22.17 -3.74 11.43
C ASP A 105 22.25 -2.57 12.42
N PHE A 106 21.67 -2.74 13.61
CA PHE A 106 21.62 -1.66 14.60
C PHE A 106 23.00 -1.19 15.10
N THR A 107 24.02 -2.05 15.01
CA THR A 107 25.40 -1.71 15.40
C THR A 107 26.16 -0.98 14.31
N ASN A 108 25.62 -0.88 13.09
CA ASN A 108 26.25 -0.13 12.01
C ASN A 108 26.29 1.38 12.36
N PRO A 109 27.48 2.02 12.33
CA PRO A 109 27.62 3.41 12.72
C PRO A 109 27.13 4.40 11.66
N VAL A 110 26.95 3.97 10.40
CA VAL A 110 26.38 4.82 9.34
C VAL A 110 24.90 5.07 9.66
N LYS A 111 24.50 6.35 9.74
CA LYS A 111 23.11 6.75 10.08
C LYS A 111 22.39 7.47 8.94
N ALA A 112 23.14 7.99 7.97
CA ALA A 112 22.59 8.72 6.84
C ALA A 112 23.37 8.41 5.57
N VAL A 113 22.66 8.35 4.46
CA VAL A 113 23.21 8.23 3.11
C VAL A 113 22.37 9.08 2.16
N THR A 114 22.94 9.45 1.02
CA THR A 114 22.22 10.07 -0.08
C THR A 114 21.57 9.01 -0.96
N ARG A 115 20.57 9.39 -1.76
CA ARG A 115 20.02 8.49 -2.79
C ARG A 115 21.09 7.96 -3.73
N GLN A 116 22.04 8.81 -4.14
CA GLN A 116 23.12 8.42 -5.02
C GLN A 116 24.00 7.33 -4.38
N GLU A 117 24.28 7.45 -3.08
CA GLU A 117 25.02 6.44 -2.33
C GLU A 117 24.23 5.14 -2.19
N VAL A 118 22.92 5.18 -1.92
CA VAL A 118 22.07 3.99 -1.94
C VAL A 118 22.13 3.30 -3.30
N GLY A 119 21.95 4.05 -4.38
CA GLY A 119 22.07 3.52 -5.74
C GLY A 119 23.44 2.89 -5.99
N ALA A 120 24.52 3.57 -5.60
CA ALA A 120 25.88 3.08 -5.74
C ALA A 120 26.17 1.80 -4.93
N ILE A 121 25.56 1.64 -3.75
CA ILE A 121 25.66 0.40 -2.95
C ILE A 121 25.02 -0.78 -3.71
N PHE A 122 23.80 -0.60 -4.20
CA PHE A 122 23.03 -1.67 -4.85
C PHE A 122 23.54 -1.99 -6.26
N THR A 123 24.18 -1.04 -6.95
CA THR A 123 24.89 -1.28 -8.22
C THR A 123 26.34 -1.73 -8.03
N ARG A 124 26.78 -1.95 -6.78
CA ARG A 124 28.13 -2.41 -6.41
C ARG A 124 29.27 -1.45 -6.79
N VAL A 125 28.97 -0.17 -7.01
CA VAL A 125 29.99 0.90 -7.15
C VAL A 125 30.59 1.26 -5.79
N VAL A 126 29.75 1.35 -4.75
CA VAL A 126 30.18 1.41 -3.36
C VAL A 126 30.09 0.01 -2.78
N THR A 127 31.22 -0.52 -2.32
CA THR A 127 31.33 -1.90 -1.86
C THR A 127 31.78 -2.03 -0.42
N ARG A 128 32.21 -0.93 0.23
CA ARG A 128 32.65 -0.94 1.64
C ARG A 128 32.08 0.22 2.42
N TRP A 129 31.77 0.01 3.69
CA TRP A 129 31.25 1.05 4.59
C TRP A 129 32.24 2.18 4.83
N SER A 130 33.55 1.93 4.71
CA SER A 130 34.61 2.94 4.80
C SER A 130 34.49 4.05 3.75
N GLN A 131 33.84 3.78 2.61
CA GLN A 131 33.53 4.78 1.58
C GLN A 131 32.42 5.76 2.00
N LEU A 132 31.67 5.42 3.07
CA LEU A 132 30.54 6.16 3.61
C LEU A 132 30.80 6.61 5.06
N GLY A 133 32.07 6.64 5.49
CA GLY A 133 32.47 7.04 6.85
C GLY A 133 32.23 5.97 7.93
N GLY A 134 31.93 4.73 7.54
CA GLY A 134 31.82 3.58 8.43
C GLY A 134 33.11 2.77 8.58
N PRO A 135 33.04 1.56 9.18
CA PRO A 135 34.19 0.68 9.34
C PRO A 135 34.64 0.10 7.99
N ASP A 136 35.87 -0.42 7.92
CA ASP A 136 36.39 -1.05 6.71
C ASP A 136 35.86 -2.47 6.49
N ILE A 137 34.54 -2.57 6.31
CA ILE A 137 33.78 -3.82 6.15
C ILE A 137 33.10 -3.79 4.78
N GLU A 138 33.13 -4.94 4.08
CA GLU A 138 32.42 -5.10 2.81
C GLU A 138 30.90 -5.01 3.02
N ILE A 139 30.23 -4.33 2.10
CA ILE A 139 28.76 -4.21 2.09
C ILE A 139 28.20 -5.39 1.31
N HIS A 140 27.23 -6.08 1.92
CA HIS A 140 26.46 -7.16 1.32
C HIS A 140 25.00 -6.72 1.12
N PRO A 141 24.64 -6.19 -0.06
CA PRO A 141 23.26 -5.84 -0.35
C PRO A 141 22.37 -7.08 -0.44
N ILE A 142 21.17 -6.96 0.13
CA ILE A 142 20.08 -7.94 0.03
C ILE A 142 18.96 -7.31 -0.78
N ASP A 143 18.77 -7.82 -1.98
CA ASP A 143 17.78 -7.37 -2.95
C ASP A 143 16.48 -8.20 -2.88
N ARG A 144 15.53 -7.87 -3.75
CA ARG A 144 14.22 -8.51 -3.90
C ARG A 144 14.10 -9.18 -5.28
N PRO A 145 13.20 -10.14 -5.49
CA PRO A 145 12.93 -10.69 -6.82
C PRO A 145 12.53 -9.60 -7.82
N SER A 146 12.97 -9.72 -9.08
CA SER A 146 12.78 -8.70 -10.13
C SER A 146 11.32 -8.41 -10.47
N ASN A 147 10.41 -9.34 -10.18
CA ASN A 147 8.98 -9.17 -10.41
C ASN A 147 8.24 -8.48 -9.24
N GLN A 148 8.91 -8.16 -8.13
CA GLN A 148 8.28 -7.48 -7.01
C GLN A 148 8.20 -5.96 -7.23
N HIS A 149 7.03 -5.40 -6.96
CA HIS A 149 6.77 -3.98 -7.16
C HIS A 149 7.65 -3.07 -6.28
N ILE A 150 8.05 -3.53 -5.09
CA ILE A 150 8.93 -2.73 -4.24
C ILE A 150 10.33 -2.58 -4.85
N ARG A 151 10.86 -3.63 -5.50
CA ARG A 151 12.12 -3.57 -6.23
C ARG A 151 12.04 -2.60 -7.39
N GLN A 152 10.99 -2.74 -8.19
CA GLN A 152 10.78 -1.87 -9.34
C GLN A 152 10.75 -0.40 -8.90
N SER A 153 9.93 -0.04 -7.90
CA SER A 153 9.87 1.34 -7.40
C SER A 153 11.19 1.80 -6.79
N PHE A 154 11.91 0.92 -6.09
CA PHE A 154 13.23 1.24 -5.52
C PHE A 154 14.23 1.59 -6.63
N GLU A 155 14.32 0.78 -7.67
CA GLU A 155 15.22 1.02 -8.79
C GLU A 155 14.82 2.28 -9.60
N GLU A 156 13.53 2.51 -9.83
CA GLU A 156 13.00 3.68 -10.55
C GLU A 156 13.32 4.99 -9.82
N VAL A 157 13.05 5.06 -8.52
CA VAL A 157 13.27 6.28 -7.71
C VAL A 157 14.77 6.60 -7.58
N LEU A 158 15.62 5.58 -7.61
CA LEU A 158 17.08 5.72 -7.57
C LEU A 158 17.71 5.91 -8.97
N GLY A 159 16.97 5.70 -10.05
CA GLY A 159 17.50 5.76 -11.42
C GLY A 159 18.47 4.61 -11.75
N ILE A 160 18.29 3.44 -11.13
CA ILE A 160 19.17 2.27 -11.27
C ILE A 160 18.48 1.05 -11.91
N VAL A 161 17.38 1.29 -12.65
CA VAL A 161 16.58 0.23 -13.29
C VAL A 161 17.46 -0.74 -14.08
N GLY A 162 17.41 -2.02 -13.72
CA GLY A 162 18.17 -3.10 -14.36
C GLY A 162 19.68 -3.09 -14.09
N GLN A 163 20.17 -2.27 -13.16
CA GLN A 163 21.61 -2.15 -12.86
C GLN A 163 22.05 -2.94 -11.61
N VAL A 164 21.11 -3.47 -10.82
CA VAL A 164 21.44 -4.34 -9.68
C VAL A 164 21.97 -5.69 -10.21
N PRO A 165 23.19 -6.13 -9.85
CA PRO A 165 23.76 -7.36 -10.38
C PRO A 165 22.94 -8.59 -10.02
N GLU A 166 22.79 -9.52 -10.98
CA GLU A 166 22.08 -10.80 -10.77
C GLU A 166 22.70 -11.68 -9.67
N SER A 167 23.97 -11.47 -9.36
CA SER A 167 24.68 -12.15 -8.27
C SER A 167 24.32 -11.62 -6.87
N THR A 168 23.58 -10.52 -6.77
CA THR A 168 23.14 -9.95 -5.49
C THR A 168 22.21 -10.92 -4.78
N ARG A 169 22.38 -11.08 -3.46
CA ARG A 169 21.53 -11.98 -2.67
C ARG A 169 20.08 -11.51 -2.73
N VAL A 170 19.17 -12.40 -3.13
CA VAL A 170 17.74 -12.10 -3.20
C VAL A 170 16.99 -12.75 -2.02
N ILE A 171 16.20 -11.95 -1.31
CA ILE A 171 15.24 -12.44 -0.31
C ILE A 171 13.87 -11.85 -0.61
N GLN A 172 12.86 -12.71 -0.68
CA GLN A 172 11.51 -12.36 -1.14
C GLN A 172 10.64 -11.66 -0.10
N SER A 173 10.75 -12.03 1.17
CA SER A 173 9.93 -11.45 2.26
C SER A 173 10.68 -10.30 2.90
N ASP A 174 9.99 -9.15 3.07
CA ASP A 174 10.52 -8.01 3.81
C ASP A 174 10.91 -8.41 5.23
N GLN A 175 10.06 -9.16 5.96
CA GLN A 175 10.40 -9.61 7.31
C GLN A 175 11.68 -10.45 7.33
N ARG A 176 11.82 -11.39 6.38
CA ARG A 176 13.01 -12.26 6.30
C ARG A 176 14.27 -11.48 5.93
N ALA A 177 14.15 -10.46 5.08
CA ALA A 177 15.28 -9.63 4.72
C ALA A 177 15.73 -8.75 5.88
N ILE A 178 14.78 -8.11 6.59
CA ILE A 178 15.05 -7.33 7.81
C ILE A 178 15.72 -8.22 8.86
N SER A 179 15.20 -9.41 9.11
CA SER A 179 15.78 -10.34 10.08
C SER A 179 17.14 -10.90 9.66
N THR A 180 17.45 -10.91 8.35
CA THR A 180 18.77 -11.30 7.84
C THR A 180 19.81 -10.21 8.07
N VAL A 181 19.39 -8.94 7.98
CA VAL A 181 20.25 -7.79 8.29
C VAL A 181 20.54 -7.72 9.79
N ALA A 182 19.57 -8.05 10.64
CA ALA A 182 19.76 -8.05 12.09
C ALA A 182 20.89 -9.01 12.50
N GLY A 183 21.93 -8.47 13.15
CA GLY A 183 23.12 -9.21 13.58
C GLY A 183 24.22 -9.31 12.52
N ASP A 184 24.06 -8.71 11.34
CA ASP A 184 25.09 -8.64 10.29
C ASP A 184 25.39 -7.20 9.91
N VAL A 185 26.43 -6.63 10.53
CA VAL A 185 26.91 -5.26 10.27
C VAL A 185 27.31 -5.00 8.80
N SER A 186 27.59 -6.07 8.05
CA SER A 186 27.95 -6.01 6.62
C SER A 186 26.72 -5.83 5.73
N SER A 187 25.54 -6.23 6.21
CA SER A 187 24.34 -6.31 5.39
C SER A 187 23.54 -5.01 5.33
N ILE A 188 22.90 -4.79 4.19
CA ILE A 188 21.96 -3.71 3.94
C ILE A 188 20.79 -4.25 3.11
N THR A 189 19.57 -3.83 3.41
CA THR A 189 18.38 -4.14 2.59
C THR A 189 17.46 -2.93 2.48
N TYR A 190 16.41 -3.04 1.69
CA TYR A 190 15.31 -2.08 1.65
C TYR A 190 13.98 -2.83 1.80
N ALA A 191 13.00 -2.23 2.48
CA ALA A 191 11.68 -2.85 2.71
C ALA A 191 10.60 -1.77 2.88
N SER A 192 9.32 -2.19 2.87
CA SER A 192 8.22 -1.26 3.18
C SER A 192 8.42 -0.67 4.58
N LEU A 193 8.26 0.65 4.69
CA LEU A 193 8.50 1.40 5.91
C LEU A 193 7.62 0.90 7.06
N GLY A 194 6.33 0.65 6.81
CA GLY A 194 5.43 0.11 7.84
C GLY A 194 5.91 -1.24 8.39
N VAL A 195 6.40 -2.13 7.52
CA VAL A 195 6.94 -3.43 7.92
C VAL A 195 8.22 -3.28 8.75
N VAL A 196 9.08 -2.33 8.38
CA VAL A 196 10.32 -2.02 9.11
C VAL A 196 10.01 -1.41 10.48
N LEU A 197 9.09 -0.46 10.57
CA LEU A 197 8.69 0.16 11.83
C LEU A 197 8.03 -0.85 12.78
N ASP A 198 7.20 -1.75 12.26
CA ASP A 198 6.68 -2.89 13.02
C ASP A 198 7.84 -3.76 13.56
N ALA A 199 8.79 -4.14 12.71
CA ALA A 199 9.94 -4.96 13.12
C ALA A 199 10.78 -4.30 14.23
N VAL A 200 11.07 -3.00 14.11
CA VAL A 200 11.77 -2.22 15.15
C VAL A 200 10.96 -2.18 16.43
N THR A 201 9.64 -1.96 16.34
CA THR A 201 8.73 -1.95 17.50
C THR A 201 8.73 -3.30 18.23
N TYR A 202 8.81 -4.41 17.49
CA TYR A 202 8.94 -5.76 18.05
C TYR A 202 10.36 -6.15 18.47
N GLY A 203 11.31 -5.21 18.46
CA GLY A 203 12.66 -5.40 19.00
C GLY A 203 13.65 -6.06 18.05
N VAL A 204 13.38 -6.09 16.73
CA VAL A 204 14.37 -6.52 15.75
C VAL A 204 15.51 -5.50 15.71
N GLY A 205 16.74 -5.96 15.92
CA GLY A 205 17.95 -5.14 16.00
C GLY A 205 18.39 -4.59 14.64
N VAL A 206 17.66 -3.61 14.11
CA VAL A 206 18.02 -2.89 12.88
C VAL A 206 17.92 -1.39 13.07
N THR A 207 18.59 -0.64 12.21
CA THR A 207 18.47 0.83 12.11
C THR A 207 18.02 1.20 10.71
N VAL A 208 17.10 2.15 10.63
CA VAL A 208 16.68 2.78 9.37
C VAL A 208 17.60 3.94 9.07
N LEU A 209 18.17 3.96 7.87
CA LEU A 209 19.03 5.06 7.42
C LEU A 209 18.19 6.28 7.04
N MET A 210 18.65 7.47 7.41
CA MET A 210 18.18 8.72 6.81
C MET A 210 18.61 8.78 5.35
N ILE A 211 17.71 9.21 4.47
CA ILE A 211 18.01 9.40 3.04
C ILE A 211 18.00 10.89 2.72
N ASP A 212 19.09 11.41 2.17
CA ASP A 212 19.27 12.84 1.90
C ASP A 212 19.03 13.70 3.17
N GLN A 213 19.46 13.20 4.34
CA GLN A 213 19.22 13.81 5.67
C GLN A 213 17.74 13.89 6.08
N ILE A 214 16.86 13.13 5.44
CA ILE A 214 15.44 13.03 5.79
C ILE A 214 15.16 11.65 6.41
N ASP A 215 14.55 11.65 7.59
CA ASP A 215 14.08 10.43 8.25
C ASP A 215 13.02 9.72 7.41
N ALA A 216 13.09 8.39 7.35
CA ALA A 216 12.02 7.56 6.83
C ALA A 216 10.94 7.42 7.91
N ALA A 217 9.92 8.26 7.84
CA ALA A 217 8.84 8.32 8.81
C ALA A 217 7.49 8.54 8.11
N GLU A 218 6.40 8.18 8.78
CA GLU A 218 5.04 8.38 8.26
C GLU A 218 4.82 9.84 7.82
N GLN A 219 5.22 10.80 8.66
CA GLN A 219 5.06 12.22 8.40
C GLN A 219 5.86 12.71 7.18
N THR A 220 7.10 12.25 7.00
CA THR A 220 7.95 12.64 5.87
C THR A 220 7.54 11.96 4.57
N VAL A 221 6.94 10.76 4.63
CA VAL A 221 6.29 10.12 3.48
C VAL A 221 5.02 10.88 3.09
N LYS A 222 4.21 11.27 4.08
CA LYS A 222 2.94 11.99 3.91
C LYS A 222 3.11 13.34 3.23
N ASP A 223 4.04 14.16 3.71
CA ASP A 223 4.30 15.49 3.12
C ASP A 223 5.24 15.44 1.90
N GLY A 224 5.78 14.27 1.58
CA GLY A 224 6.60 14.03 0.40
C GLY A 224 8.04 14.51 0.47
N ARG A 225 8.52 14.87 1.66
CA ARG A 225 9.94 15.15 1.87
C ARG A 225 10.81 13.91 1.80
N TYR A 226 10.31 12.74 2.22
CA TYR A 226 11.08 11.49 2.13
C TYR A 226 11.16 11.03 0.68
N PRO A 227 12.37 10.89 0.11
CA PRO A 227 12.51 10.77 -1.33
C PRO A 227 12.28 9.34 -1.85
N LEU A 228 12.45 8.31 -1.02
CA LEU A 228 12.19 6.92 -1.39
C LEU A 228 10.76 6.54 -1.02
N ARG A 229 9.79 6.95 -1.84
CA ARG A 229 8.37 6.62 -1.62
C ARG A 229 7.71 6.16 -2.91
N ARG A 230 6.66 5.34 -2.77
CA ARG A 230 5.84 4.84 -3.88
C ARG A 230 4.37 4.93 -3.51
N PRO A 231 3.47 5.13 -4.49
CA PRO A 231 2.05 5.03 -4.21
C PRO A 231 1.67 3.56 -3.93
N VAL A 232 0.57 3.35 -3.22
CA VAL A 232 -0.12 2.06 -3.17
C VAL A 232 -1.36 2.19 -4.04
N LEU A 233 -1.40 1.43 -5.14
CA LEU A 233 -2.41 1.59 -6.17
C LEU A 233 -3.28 0.34 -6.32
N LEU A 234 -4.57 0.55 -6.55
CA LEU A 234 -5.49 -0.45 -7.09
C LEU A 234 -5.66 -0.18 -8.60
N LEU A 235 -5.19 -1.10 -9.45
CA LEU A 235 -5.30 -0.98 -10.90
C LEU A 235 -6.35 -1.95 -11.43
N LYS A 236 -7.23 -1.47 -12.30
CA LYS A 236 -8.25 -2.28 -12.97
C LYS A 236 -8.33 -1.95 -14.46
N ARG A 237 -8.98 -2.81 -15.25
CA ARG A 237 -9.32 -2.49 -16.65
C ARG A 237 -10.20 -1.23 -16.71
N LYS A 238 -10.14 -0.51 -17.83
CA LYS A 238 -10.91 0.73 -18.03
C LYS A 238 -12.42 0.49 -18.15
N GLU A 239 -12.81 -0.74 -18.43
CA GLU A 239 -14.20 -1.17 -18.45
C GLU A 239 -14.85 -1.08 -17.06
N THR A 240 -16.16 -0.83 -17.03
CA THR A 240 -16.91 -0.78 -15.79
C THR A 240 -16.93 -2.16 -15.13
N ASN A 241 -16.54 -2.21 -13.86
CA ASN A 241 -16.68 -3.40 -13.02
C ASN A 241 -17.17 -2.90 -11.66
N LEU A 242 -18.48 -2.96 -11.45
CA LEU A 242 -19.15 -2.35 -10.30
C LEU A 242 -18.60 -2.83 -8.96
N ALA A 243 -18.22 -4.10 -8.87
CA ALA A 243 -17.67 -4.65 -7.63
C ALA A 243 -16.23 -4.19 -7.39
N ALA A 244 -15.40 -4.10 -8.43
CA ALA A 244 -14.05 -3.52 -8.33
C ALA A 244 -14.10 -2.01 -8.03
N ASP A 245 -15.05 -1.29 -8.63
CA ASP A 245 -15.31 0.13 -8.36
C ASP A 245 -15.74 0.34 -6.90
N ALA A 246 -16.70 -0.44 -6.41
CA ALA A 246 -17.16 -0.38 -5.04
C ALA A 246 -16.03 -0.72 -4.04
N PHE A 247 -15.16 -1.69 -4.35
CA PHE A 247 -14.02 -2.01 -3.51
C PHE A 247 -13.01 -0.85 -3.45
N ALA A 248 -12.71 -0.22 -4.60
CA ALA A 248 -11.84 0.94 -4.65
C ALA A 248 -12.42 2.14 -3.89
N GLU A 249 -13.72 2.39 -4.03
CA GLU A 249 -14.44 3.42 -3.27
C GLU A 249 -14.41 3.13 -1.76
N PHE A 250 -14.65 1.87 -1.36
CA PHE A 250 -14.54 1.46 0.03
C PHE A 250 -13.11 1.65 0.58
N ALA A 251 -12.08 1.31 -0.19
CA ALA A 251 -10.70 1.53 0.22
C ALA A 251 -10.36 3.02 0.45
N LEU A 252 -11.04 3.93 -0.27
CA LEU A 252 -10.93 5.39 -0.09
C LEU A 252 -11.85 5.95 1.00
N SER A 253 -12.81 5.17 1.50
CA SER A 253 -13.70 5.59 2.58
C SER A 253 -12.93 5.82 3.89
N PRO A 254 -13.49 6.55 4.88
CA PRO A 254 -12.85 6.73 6.18
C PRO A 254 -12.49 5.42 6.88
N GLU A 255 -13.32 4.38 6.75
CA GLU A 255 -13.04 3.05 7.30
C GLU A 255 -11.89 2.35 6.56
N GLY A 256 -11.89 2.41 5.23
CA GLY A 256 -10.81 1.87 4.40
C GLY A 256 -9.48 2.56 4.67
N GLN A 257 -9.48 3.89 4.79
CA GLN A 257 -8.29 4.67 5.10
C GLN A 257 -7.76 4.40 6.52
N ALA A 258 -8.63 4.15 7.52
CA ALA A 258 -8.21 3.71 8.85
C ALA A 258 -7.57 2.32 8.84
N ILE A 259 -7.87 1.48 7.85
CA ILE A 259 -7.20 0.19 7.63
C ILE A 259 -5.84 0.40 6.96
N VAL A 260 -5.77 1.27 5.95
CA VAL A 260 -4.53 1.64 5.25
C VAL A 260 -3.50 2.20 6.24
N ASP A 261 -3.94 3.11 7.12
CA ASP A 261 -3.13 3.80 8.14
C ASP A 261 -2.35 2.89 9.07
N LYS A 262 -2.74 1.62 9.18
CA LYS A 262 -2.05 0.65 10.05
C LYS A 262 -0.67 0.25 9.53
N ILE A 263 -0.39 0.43 8.23
CA ILE A 263 0.86 0.01 7.58
C ILE A 263 1.39 1.08 6.62
N PHE A 264 0.50 1.78 5.92
CA PHE A 264 0.85 2.75 4.89
C PHE A 264 0.29 4.11 5.25
N VAL A 265 0.87 5.16 4.70
CA VAL A 265 0.34 6.52 4.86
C VAL A 265 -0.98 6.62 4.07
N PRO A 266 -2.10 7.03 4.70
CA PRO A 266 -3.37 7.21 4.03
C PRO A 266 -3.29 8.17 2.83
N TYR A 267 -4.07 7.89 1.79
CA TYR A 267 -4.18 8.76 0.65
C TYR A 267 -5.04 9.99 0.99
N VAL A 268 -4.47 11.17 0.79
CA VAL A 268 -5.20 12.43 0.84
C VAL A 268 -5.31 12.94 -0.60
N PRO A 269 -6.53 13.03 -1.17
CA PRO A 269 -6.70 13.63 -2.48
C PRO A 269 -6.13 15.05 -2.48
N PRO A 270 -5.45 15.49 -3.56
CA PRO A 270 -5.08 16.90 -3.68
C PRO A 270 -6.34 17.75 -3.54
N GLU A 271 -6.27 18.82 -2.73
CA GLU A 271 -7.36 19.79 -2.65
C GLU A 271 -7.70 20.25 -4.07
N LYS A 272 -8.97 20.15 -4.46
CA LYS A 272 -9.43 20.74 -5.71
C LYS A 272 -9.16 22.24 -5.60
N GLU A 273 -8.27 22.79 -6.42
CA GLU A 273 -8.14 24.23 -6.54
C GLU A 273 -9.53 24.79 -6.88
N ASP A 274 -10.10 25.54 -5.94
CA ASP A 274 -11.36 26.26 -6.14
C ASP A 274 -11.14 27.26 -7.29
N SER A 275 -11.65 26.92 -8.47
CA SER A 275 -11.57 27.75 -9.68
C SER A 275 -12.46 29.01 -9.63
N SER A 276 -12.82 29.48 -8.42
CA SER A 276 -13.71 30.62 -8.19
C SER A 276 -12.98 31.96 -7.94
N ALA A 277 -11.65 32.00 -7.88
CA ALA A 277 -10.89 33.23 -7.60
C ALA A 277 -10.39 34.01 -8.85
N GLY A 278 -10.90 33.69 -10.05
CA GLY A 278 -10.40 34.23 -11.33
C GLY A 278 -11.26 35.30 -12.02
N ALA A 279 -12.24 35.92 -11.36
CA ALA A 279 -13.09 36.95 -11.98
C ALA A 279 -13.15 38.21 -11.11
N GLY A 280 -12.05 38.95 -11.03
CA GLY A 280 -12.01 40.14 -10.19
C GLY A 280 -10.79 41.04 -10.36
N SER A 281 -10.36 41.34 -11.59
CA SER A 281 -9.59 42.57 -11.86
C SER A 281 -9.31 42.72 -13.36
N GLN A 282 -10.21 43.38 -14.10
CA GLN A 282 -9.77 44.24 -15.20
C GLN A 282 -10.25 45.67 -14.92
N ARG A 283 -9.26 46.48 -14.57
CA ARG A 283 -9.35 47.92 -14.36
C ARG A 283 -9.63 48.61 -15.68
N ARG A 284 -10.43 49.67 -15.56
CA ARG A 284 -10.45 50.84 -16.43
C ARG A 284 -9.04 51.22 -16.90
N GLN A 285 -8.86 51.28 -18.21
CA GLN A 285 -8.15 52.34 -18.93
C GLN A 285 -8.94 52.63 -20.20
#